data_AF-A0A453NXU0-F1
#
_entry.id   AF-A0A453NXU0-F1
#
_cell.length_a   1.000
_cell.length_b   1.000
_cell.length_c   1.000
_cell.angle_alpha   90.00
_cell.angle_beta   90.00
_cell.angle_gamma   90.00
#
_symmetry.space_group_name_H-M   'P 1'
#
loop_
_entity.id
_entity.type
_entity.pdbx_description
1 polymer ?
#
loop_
_entity_poly.entity_id
_entity_poly.type
_entity_poly.pdbx_seq_one_letter_code
_entity_poly.pdbx_strand_id
1 'polypeptide(L)'
;ATPETEYGRMNIGSRPSKRKPSGGIESLRAIPWIFAWTQTRFHLPVWLGFGAAFKHIIQKDIRNIHTLKEMYNEWPFFRVTLDLLEMVFAKGDPGIAALYDKLLVAEDLQSFGEQLRQNFEETKRLLLQVKC
;
A
#
# COMPACT_ATOMS: atom_id res chain seq x y z
N ALA A 1 -10.66 -8.00 6.65
CA ALA A 1 -10.33 -6.90 5.72
C ALA A 1 -10.17 -7.40 4.29
N THR A 2 -9.32 -8.40 4.01
CA THR A 2 -9.07 -8.91 2.65
C THR A 2 -9.61 -10.34 2.46
N PRO A 3 -9.86 -10.80 1.21
CA PRO A 3 -10.28 -12.18 0.92
C PRO A 3 -9.09 -13.16 0.80
N GLU A 4 -8.02 -12.98 1.58
CA GLU A 4 -6.80 -13.80 1.48
C GLU A 4 -7.07 -15.28 1.75
N THR A 5 -7.89 -15.56 2.77
CA THR A 5 -8.18 -16.93 3.21
C THR A 5 -9.10 -17.64 2.21
N GLU A 6 -10.08 -16.93 1.66
CA GLU A 6 -11.00 -17.39 0.64
C GLU A 6 -10.27 -17.69 -0.67
N TYR A 7 -9.35 -16.81 -1.09
CA TYR A 7 -8.52 -17.03 -2.27
C TYR A 7 -7.72 -18.35 -2.18
N GLY A 8 -7.19 -18.68 -1.01
CA GLY A 8 -6.47 -19.94 -0.79
C GLY A 8 -7.35 -21.20 -0.76
N ARG A 9 -8.66 -21.04 -0.55
CA ARG A 9 -9.64 -22.15 -0.50
C ARG A 9 -10.37 -22.38 -1.82
N MET A 10 -10.46 -21.36 -2.67
CA MET A 10 -11.14 -21.44 -3.96
C MET A 10 -10.21 -21.99 -5.06
N ASN A 11 -10.81 -22.58 -6.10
CA ASN A 11 -10.12 -23.08 -7.28
C ASN A 11 -9.67 -21.95 -8.24
N ILE A 12 -9.03 -20.91 -7.71
CA ILE A 12 -8.54 -19.75 -8.47
C ILE A 12 -7.02 -19.86 -8.68
N GLY A 13 -6.28 -20.29 -7.66
CA GLY A 13 -4.84 -20.47 -7.70
C GLY A 13 -4.44 -21.92 -7.98
N SER A 14 -3.42 -22.14 -8.82
CA SER A 14 -2.82 -23.47 -9.04
C SER A 14 -1.86 -23.90 -7.93
N ARG A 15 -1.50 -22.97 -7.04
CA ARG A 15 -0.42 -23.12 -6.07
C ARG A 15 -0.92 -22.76 -4.66
N PRO A 16 -0.41 -23.41 -3.60
CA PRO A 16 -0.73 -23.02 -2.22
C PRO A 16 -0.39 -21.56 -1.94
N SER A 17 -1.26 -20.84 -1.21
CA SER A 17 -1.04 -19.43 -0.87
C SER A 17 0.11 -19.22 0.12
N LYS A 18 0.31 -20.18 1.04
CA LYS A 18 1.39 -20.16 2.05
C LYS A 18 2.39 -21.30 1.84
N ARG A 19 3.64 -21.06 2.28
CA ARG A 19 4.69 -22.09 2.37
C ARG A 19 4.53 -22.98 3.61
N LYS A 20 4.12 -22.39 4.74
CA LYS A 20 3.79 -23.07 6.00
C LYS A 20 2.38 -22.67 6.42
N PRO A 21 1.44 -23.61 6.62
CA PRO A 21 0.04 -23.26 6.93
C PRO A 21 -0.15 -22.41 8.19
N SER A 22 0.64 -22.66 9.23
CA SER A 22 0.58 -21.98 10.52
C SER A 22 1.45 -20.71 10.61
N GLY A 23 2.11 -20.31 9.52
CA GLY A 23 2.96 -19.12 9.52
C GLY A 23 2.19 -17.81 9.32
N GLY A 24 2.80 -16.72 9.76
CA GLY A 24 2.35 -15.35 9.52
C GLY A 24 2.60 -14.88 8.08
N ILE A 25 2.75 -13.57 7.91
CA ILE A 25 2.98 -12.92 6.61
C ILE A 25 4.26 -13.45 5.95
N GLU A 26 5.30 -13.79 6.73
CA GLU A 26 6.56 -14.36 6.26
C GLU A 26 6.41 -15.70 5.54
N SER A 27 5.31 -16.41 5.79
CA SER A 27 4.98 -17.66 5.11
C SER A 27 4.12 -17.47 3.86
N LEU A 28 3.51 -16.29 3.69
CA LEU A 28 2.63 -15.96 2.58
C LEU A 28 3.44 -15.69 1.31
N ARG A 29 2.97 -16.19 0.17
CA ARG A 29 3.62 -15.93 -1.12
C ARG A 29 3.26 -14.54 -1.64
N ALA A 30 4.16 -13.97 -2.45
CA ALA A 30 3.99 -12.62 -3.01
C ALA A 30 2.70 -12.45 -3.83
N ILE A 31 2.32 -13.43 -4.66
CA ILE A 31 1.10 -13.36 -5.48
C ILE A 31 -0.16 -13.23 -4.59
N PRO A 32 -0.44 -14.16 -3.66
CA PRO A 32 -1.55 -14.01 -2.71
C PRO A 32 -1.53 -12.70 -1.93
N TRP A 33 -0.34 -12.25 -1.50
CA TRP A 33 -0.18 -11.00 -0.77
C TRP A 33 -0.64 -9.79 -1.59
N ILE A 34 -0.11 -9.62 -2.79
CA ILE A 34 -0.49 -8.52 -3.69
C ILE A 34 -1.96 -8.64 -4.12
N PHE A 35 -2.41 -9.86 -4.40
CA PHE A 35 -3.78 -10.13 -4.84
C PHE A 35 -4.81 -9.72 -3.80
N ALA A 36 -4.66 -10.16 -2.55
CA ALA A 36 -5.62 -9.91 -1.48
C ALA A 36 -5.88 -8.41 -1.26
N TRP A 37 -4.82 -7.59 -1.24
CA TRP A 37 -4.94 -6.14 -1.06
C TRP A 37 -5.43 -5.40 -2.31
N THR A 38 -5.16 -5.96 -3.49
CA THR A 38 -5.68 -5.44 -4.75
C THR A 38 -7.21 -5.59 -4.83
N GLN A 39 -7.76 -6.73 -4.37
CA GLN A 39 -9.21 -6.95 -4.33
C GLN A 39 -9.96 -5.88 -3.51
N THR A 40 -9.37 -5.48 -2.38
CA THR A 40 -9.96 -4.46 -1.47
C THR A 40 -9.72 -3.01 -1.92
N ARG A 41 -9.10 -2.80 -3.09
CA ARG A 41 -8.74 -1.47 -3.61
C ARG A 41 -7.81 -0.67 -2.69
N PHE A 42 -7.11 -1.34 -1.78
CA PHE A 42 -6.26 -0.67 -0.80
C PHE A 42 -4.78 -0.71 -1.15
N HIS A 43 -4.33 -1.75 -1.86
CA HIS A 43 -2.95 -1.86 -2.39
C HIS A 43 -1.81 -1.63 -1.37
N LEU A 44 -2.06 -1.91 -0.07
CA LEU A 44 -1.12 -1.72 1.04
C LEU A 44 0.34 -2.13 0.73
N PRO A 45 0.62 -3.29 0.11
CA PRO A 45 1.99 -3.74 -0.11
C PRO A 45 2.83 -2.85 -1.03
N VAL A 46 2.19 -1.99 -1.82
CA VAL A 46 2.86 -1.20 -2.85
C VAL A 46 3.37 0.13 -2.28
N TRP A 47 2.59 0.78 -1.40
CA TRP A 47 2.86 2.13 -0.93
C TRP A 47 3.32 2.21 0.53
N LEU A 48 3.09 1.16 1.33
CA LEU A 48 3.43 1.19 2.75
C LEU A 48 4.93 1.49 2.95
N GLY A 49 5.22 2.52 3.74
CA GLY A 49 6.58 2.98 4.04
C GLY A 49 6.99 4.26 3.29
N PHE A 50 6.43 4.54 2.11
CA PHE A 50 6.80 5.73 1.33
C PHE A 50 6.43 7.04 2.06
N GLY A 51 5.23 7.13 2.63
CA GLY A 51 4.81 8.33 3.36
C GLY A 51 5.74 8.66 4.54
N ALA A 52 6.13 7.63 5.31
CA ALA A 52 7.08 7.79 6.41
C ALA A 52 8.47 8.22 5.91
N ALA A 53 8.96 7.65 4.81
CA ALA A 53 10.24 8.02 4.21
C ALA A 53 10.25 9.47 3.70
N PHE A 54 9.21 9.89 2.97
CA PHE A 54 9.07 11.28 2.50
C PHE A 54 9.00 12.26 3.68
N LYS A 55 8.19 11.95 4.69
CA LYS A 55 8.05 12.79 5.87
C LYS A 55 9.38 12.92 6.61
N HIS A 56 10.09 11.82 6.80
CA HIS A 56 11.38 11.81 7.48
C HIS A 56 12.41 12.70 6.77
N ILE A 57 12.54 12.58 5.44
CA ILE A 57 13.54 13.36 4.70
C ILE A 57 13.17 14.84 4.62
N ILE A 58 11.88 15.19 4.48
CA ILE A 58 11.41 16.58 4.46
C ILE A 58 11.55 17.23 5.84
N GLN A 59 11.28 16.50 6.92
CA GLN A 59 11.45 17.00 8.29
C GLN A 59 12.91 17.21 8.66
N LYS A 60 13.82 16.43 8.08
CA LYS A 60 15.26 16.60 8.29
C LYS A 60 15.78 17.93 7.73
N ASP A 61 15.26 18.34 6.58
CA ASP A 61 15.49 19.67 6.00
C ASP A 61 14.39 19.97 4.97
N ILE A 62 13.69 21.10 5.14
CA ILE A 62 12.61 21.53 4.23
C ILE A 62 13.11 21.64 2.78
N ARG A 63 14.39 21.95 2.57
CA ARG A 63 15.01 22.08 1.24
C ARG A 63 15.09 20.74 0.51
N ASN A 64 15.07 19.61 1.21
CA ASN A 64 15.12 18.28 0.59
C ASN A 64 13.94 18.02 -0.36
N ILE A 65 12.83 18.76 -0.23
CA ILE A 65 11.75 18.67 -1.22
C ILE A 65 12.23 19.04 -2.64
N HIS A 66 13.15 20.01 -2.77
CA HIS A 66 13.70 20.39 -4.06
C HIS A 66 14.58 19.28 -4.62
N THR A 67 15.42 18.66 -3.79
CA THR A 67 16.22 17.50 -4.19
C THR A 67 15.34 16.34 -4.64
N LEU A 68 14.24 16.04 -3.95
CA LEU A 68 13.31 14.99 -4.37
C LEU A 68 12.65 15.31 -5.73
N LYS A 69 12.29 16.58 -5.97
CA LYS A 69 11.77 17.05 -7.26
C LYS A 69 12.80 16.95 -8.38
N GLU A 70 14.04 17.36 -8.12
CA GLU A 70 15.17 17.21 -9.05
C GLU A 70 15.40 15.74 -9.38
N MET A 71 15.43 14.86 -8.37
CA MET A 71 15.53 13.41 -8.59
C MET A 71 14.38 12.87 -9.44
N TYR A 72 13.15 13.33 -9.22
CA TYR A 72 12.02 12.93 -10.07
C TYR A 72 12.18 13.40 -11.51
N ASN A 73 12.71 14.60 -11.72
CA ASN A 73 12.89 15.18 -13.04
C ASN A 73 14.07 14.58 -13.81
N GLU A 74 15.18 14.30 -13.13
CA GLU A 74 16.47 14.01 -13.76
C GLU A 74 16.93 12.56 -13.57
N TRP A 75 16.35 11.81 -12.62
CA TRP A 75 16.76 10.44 -12.34
C TRP A 75 15.68 9.42 -12.78
N PRO A 76 15.87 8.71 -13.92
CA PRO A 76 14.85 7.80 -14.46
C PRO A 76 14.38 6.72 -13.48
N PHE A 77 15.29 6.17 -12.66
CA PHE A 77 14.94 5.16 -11.64
C PHE A 77 13.93 5.70 -10.62
N PHE A 78 14.16 6.91 -10.11
CA PHE A 78 13.28 7.53 -9.13
C PHE A 78 11.95 7.90 -9.78
N ARG A 79 11.98 8.46 -11.00
CA ARG A 79 10.78 8.77 -11.79
C ARG A 79 9.87 7.56 -11.95
N VAL A 80 10.37 6.45 -12.52
CA VAL A 80 9.53 5.27 -12.80
C VAL A 80 9.00 4.61 -11.52
N THR A 81 9.74 4.73 -10.42
CA THR A 81 9.30 4.24 -9.10
C THR A 81 8.11 5.05 -8.59
N LEU A 82 8.18 6.39 -8.67
CA LEU A 82 7.08 7.27 -8.26
C LEU A 82 5.87 7.18 -9.21
N ASP A 83 6.10 6.99 -10.50
CA ASP A 83 5.03 6.77 -11.49
C ASP A 83 4.25 5.48 -11.21
N LEU A 84 4.95 4.41 -10.81
CA LEU A 84 4.30 3.17 -10.39
C LEU A 84 3.41 3.40 -9.16
N LEU A 85 3.91 4.14 -8.15
CA LEU A 85 3.11 4.47 -6.97
C LEU A 85 1.87 5.28 -7.33
N GLU A 86 2.01 6.31 -8.17
CA GLU A 86 0.90 7.14 -8.60
C GLU A 86 -0.17 6.32 -9.33
N MET A 87 0.25 5.45 -10.25
CA MET A 87 -0.66 4.54 -10.97
C MET A 87 -1.41 3.62 -10.00
N VAL A 88 -0.77 3.13 -8.95
CA VAL A 88 -1.42 2.31 -7.93
C VAL A 88 -2.40 3.13 -7.10
N PHE A 89 -2.06 4.36 -6.71
CA PHE A 89 -3.00 5.26 -6.03
C PHE A 89 -4.22 5.60 -6.91
N ALA A 90 -4.05 5.72 -8.23
CA ALA A 90 -5.15 5.92 -9.17
C ALA A 90 -6.10 4.71 -9.26
N LYS A 91 -5.61 3.50 -8.96
CA LYS A 91 -6.42 2.27 -8.89
C LYS A 91 -7.03 2.03 -7.51
N GLY A 92 -6.53 2.70 -6.48
CA GLY A 92 -6.97 2.56 -5.10
C GLY A 92 -8.19 3.40 -4.75
N ASP A 93 -8.96 2.93 -3.76
CA ASP A 93 -10.14 3.60 -3.22
C ASP A 93 -10.25 3.29 -1.71
N PRO A 94 -9.87 4.23 -0.83
CA PRO A 94 -9.95 4.01 0.62
C PRO A 94 -11.39 3.95 1.14
N GLY A 95 -12.38 4.46 0.40
CA GLY A 95 -13.79 4.31 0.73
C GLY A 95 -14.27 2.88 0.56
N ILE A 96 -13.88 2.22 -0.53
CA ILE A 96 -14.12 0.77 -0.70
C ILE A 96 -13.40 -0.03 0.39
N ALA A 97 -12.13 0.28 0.68
CA ALA A 97 -11.40 -0.39 1.76
C ALA A 97 -12.10 -0.23 3.13
N ALA A 98 -12.63 0.96 3.43
CA ALA A 98 -13.41 1.21 4.64
C ALA A 98 -14.71 0.38 4.71
N LEU A 99 -15.37 0.14 3.56
CA LEU A 99 -16.54 -0.73 3.50
C LEU A 99 -16.19 -2.18 3.86
N TYR A 100 -15.07 -2.70 3.36
CA TYR A 100 -14.57 -4.04 3.75
C TYR A 100 -14.28 -4.12 5.24
N ASP A 101 -13.66 -3.10 5.82
CA ASP A 101 -13.41 -3.05 7.27
C ASP A 101 -14.70 -3.04 8.06
N LYS A 102 -15.64 -2.16 7.71
CA LYS A 102 -16.94 -2.04 8.40
C LYS A 102 -17.71 -3.36 8.42
N LEU A 103 -17.66 -4.15 7.34
CA LEU A 103 -18.44 -5.37 7.20
C LEU A 103 -17.75 -6.62 7.73
N LEU A 104 -16.41 -6.67 7.70
CA LEU A 104 -15.66 -7.93 7.90
C LEU A 104 -14.64 -7.87 9.05
N VAL A 105 -14.39 -6.71 9.65
CA VAL A 105 -13.37 -6.55 10.69
C VAL A 105 -14.04 -6.30 12.04
N ALA A 106 -13.55 -7.00 13.06
CA ALA A 106 -13.98 -6.83 14.43
C ALA A 106 -13.75 -5.38 14.91
N GLU A 107 -14.64 -4.89 15.77
CA GLU A 107 -14.70 -3.48 16.18
C GLU A 107 -13.39 -2.98 16.80
N ASP A 108 -12.72 -3.83 17.58
CA ASP A 108 -11.43 -3.56 18.22
C ASP A 108 -10.28 -3.30 17.24
N LEU A 109 -10.37 -3.81 16.01
CA LEU A 109 -9.37 -3.63 14.95
C LEU A 109 -9.71 -2.49 13.96
N GLN A 110 -10.91 -1.91 14.03
CA GLN A 110 -11.32 -0.88 13.06
C GLN A 110 -10.49 0.41 13.16
N SER A 111 -10.07 0.77 14.38
CA SER A 111 -9.18 1.93 14.61
C SER A 111 -7.83 1.78 13.90
N PHE A 112 -7.29 0.56 13.85
CA PHE A 112 -6.06 0.26 13.12
C PHE A 112 -6.26 0.37 11.60
N GLY A 113 -7.39 -0.12 11.08
CA GLY A 113 -7.75 0.06 9.66
C GLY A 113 -7.88 1.53 9.27
N GLU A 114 -8.45 2.35 10.16
CA GLU A 114 -8.54 3.81 9.98
C GLU A 114 -7.17 4.48 9.93
N GLN A 115 -6.25 4.12 10.83
CA GLN A 115 -4.87 4.63 10.80
C GLN A 115 -4.17 4.27 9.48
N LEU A 116 -4.38 3.06 8.95
CA LEU A 116 -3.83 2.68 7.65
C LEU A 116 -4.40 3.53 6.50
N ARG A 117 -5.70 3.83 6.50
CA ARG A 117 -6.32 4.71 5.49
C ARG A 117 -5.81 6.15 5.58
N GLN A 118 -5.58 6.66 6.79
CA GLN A 118 -4.95 7.96 6.98
C GLN A 118 -3.52 7.97 6.41
N ASN A 119 -2.75 6.90 6.62
CA ASN A 119 -1.42 6.75 6.02
C ASN A 119 -1.47 6.67 4.49
N PHE A 120 -2.51 6.05 3.91
CA PHE A 120 -2.73 6.03 2.46
C PHE A 120 -2.86 7.46 1.91
N GLU A 121 -3.75 8.27 2.50
CA GLU A 121 -3.98 9.66 2.06
C GLU A 121 -2.76 10.56 2.30
N GLU A 122 -2.08 10.42 3.44
CA GLU A 122 -0.84 11.17 3.71
C GLU A 122 0.24 10.81 2.69
N THR A 123 0.42 9.53 2.39
CA THR A 123 1.41 9.06 1.39
C THR A 123 1.09 9.60 0.00
N LYS A 124 -0.18 9.53 -0.42
CA LYS A 124 -0.63 10.05 -1.72
C LYS A 124 -0.36 11.56 -1.83
N ARG A 125 -0.68 12.33 -0.80
CA ARG A 125 -0.42 13.78 -0.77
C ARG A 125 1.08 14.10 -0.88
N LEU A 126 1.92 13.40 -0.11
CA LEU A 126 3.38 13.61 -0.14
C LEU A 126 3.98 13.24 -1.50
N LEU A 127 3.51 12.15 -2.11
CA LEU A 127 3.90 11.77 -3.46
C LEU A 127 3.63 12.89 -4.48
N LEU A 128 2.41 13.46 -4.45
CA LEU A 128 2.04 14.54 -5.36
C LEU A 128 2.88 15.80 -5.13
N GLN A 129 3.24 16.11 -3.88
CA GLN A 129 4.12 17.22 -3.54
C GLN A 129 5.56 17.05 -4.08
N VAL A 130 6.04 15.81 -4.21
CA VAL A 130 7.35 15.49 -4.80
C VAL A 130 7.30 15.55 -6.33
N LYS A 131 6.15 15.26 -6.94
CA LYS A 131 5.99 15.24 -8.41
C LYS A 131 5.65 16.60 -9.02
N CYS A 132 4.96 17.48 -8.30
CA CYS A 132 4.57 18.83 -8.70
C CYS A 132 5.43 19.86 -7.98
#